data_AF-A0A800G682-F1
#
_entry.id   AF-A0A800G682-F1
#
_cell.length_a   1.000
_cell.length_b   1.000
_cell.length_c   1.000
_cell.angle_alpha   90.00
_cell.angle_beta   90.00
_cell.angle_gamma   90.00
#
_symmetry.space_group_name_H-M   'P 1'
#
loop_
_entity.id
_entity.type
_entity.pdbx_description
1 polymer ?
#
loop_
_entity_poly.entity_id
_entity_poly.type
_entity_poly.pdbx_seq_one_letter_code
_entity_poly.pdbx_strand_id
1 'polypeptide(L)'
;MRCRPLTCTLLLAHALGASAAAQIDGLETEIVALDRIVAGRAVSTVRVFATLSDPAAQLNAVYGDSTDLLGVQTTDSLGFYQNVLGGDTSAQINPAGYTIDPNLRLDSWVALGSQDMIGNTMLNIGVDFGPFNSGGGIVTNNGVWFEIPFSPPCYPVAGRVLIAQLSVTSGETVSGTVNLFGKDGAGTTLDVKQIPFSALVGPVGQNYCGPANLNSSGMSARLRASGSTLAGDSLRLIADQLPLQQFGYFLASQTQGFVPNPGGSQGNICLGGTIARLVSQLGNSGPMGQIVVDVDTSAIPLSPPVAVQPGETWNFQLWFRDKNPGRTSNFTDAVAVTFN
;
A
#
# COMPACT_ATOMS: atom_id res chain seq x y z
N MET A 1 7.37 -75.27 10.86
CA MET A 1 8.26 -74.65 9.85
C MET A 1 7.42 -73.85 8.87
N ARG A 2 7.62 -72.53 8.90
CA ARG A 2 7.36 -71.47 7.89
C ARG A 2 6.21 -71.62 6.89
N CYS A 3 5.11 -70.92 7.16
CA CYS A 3 4.25 -70.33 6.13
C CYS A 3 4.84 -68.98 5.66
N ARG A 4 4.94 -68.78 4.35
CA ARG A 4 5.12 -67.48 3.69
C ARG A 4 3.89 -67.24 2.79
N PRO A 5 3.15 -66.14 2.93
CA PRO A 5 2.23 -65.70 1.89
C PRO A 5 2.84 -64.60 1.02
N LEU A 6 2.38 -64.63 -0.23
CA LEU A 6 2.77 -63.80 -1.36
C LEU A 6 2.45 -62.32 -1.15
N THR A 7 3.34 -61.48 -1.67
CA THR A 7 3.20 -60.04 -1.87
C THR A 7 2.08 -59.74 -2.87
N CYS A 8 1.10 -58.93 -2.44
CA CYS A 8 0.09 -58.31 -3.29
C CYS A 8 0.47 -56.83 -3.46
N THR A 9 1.06 -56.48 -4.60
CA THR A 9 1.42 -55.09 -4.93
C THR A 9 0.18 -54.40 -5.49
N LEU A 10 -0.50 -53.61 -4.67
CA LEU A 10 -1.62 -52.78 -5.09
C LEU A 10 -1.08 -51.49 -5.72
N LEU A 11 -1.29 -51.33 -7.03
CA LEU A 11 -1.02 -50.10 -7.76
C LEU A 11 -2.12 -49.09 -7.41
N LEU A 12 -1.82 -48.06 -6.60
CA LEU A 12 -2.71 -46.90 -6.47
C LEU A 12 -2.27 -45.82 -7.47
N ALA A 13 -2.98 -45.74 -8.58
CA ALA A 13 -3.01 -44.57 -9.44
C ALA A 13 -3.60 -43.40 -8.65
N HIS A 14 -2.76 -42.42 -8.31
CA HIS A 14 -3.23 -41.11 -7.87
C HIS A 14 -3.37 -40.23 -9.10
N ALA A 15 -4.56 -40.22 -9.69
CA ALA A 15 -4.99 -39.10 -10.50
C ALA A 15 -5.25 -37.93 -9.54
N LEU A 16 -4.25 -37.08 -9.34
CA LEU A 16 -4.43 -35.76 -8.75
C LEU A 16 -4.55 -34.79 -9.93
N GLY A 17 -5.77 -34.32 -10.15
CA GLY A 17 -6.05 -33.28 -11.14
C GLY A 17 -5.20 -32.05 -10.83
N ALA A 18 -4.44 -31.60 -11.82
CA ALA A 18 -3.88 -30.27 -11.80
C ALA A 18 -5.04 -29.30 -11.96
N SER A 19 -5.47 -28.67 -10.87
CA SER A 19 -6.06 -27.33 -10.99
C SER A 19 -4.93 -26.46 -11.52
N ALA A 20 -5.00 -26.03 -12.79
CA ALA A 20 -4.16 -24.94 -13.25
C ALA A 20 -4.43 -23.75 -12.32
N ALA A 21 -3.43 -23.32 -11.56
CA ALA A 21 -3.53 -22.11 -10.76
C ALA A 21 -3.89 -20.97 -11.71
N ALA A 22 -4.92 -20.19 -11.39
CA ALA A 22 -5.15 -18.93 -12.08
C ALA A 22 -3.92 -18.06 -11.83
N GLN A 23 -3.11 -17.80 -12.85
CA GLN A 23 -1.83 -17.09 -12.70
C GLN A 23 -1.98 -15.56 -12.63
N ILE A 24 -3.19 -15.05 -12.83
CA ILE A 24 -3.61 -13.72 -12.37
C ILE A 24 -4.54 -14.00 -11.19
N ASP A 25 -4.04 -13.77 -9.98
CA ASP A 25 -4.72 -14.20 -8.75
C ASP A 25 -5.75 -13.17 -8.25
N GLY A 26 -5.68 -11.92 -8.73
CA GLY A 26 -6.58 -10.85 -8.31
C GLY A 26 -5.96 -9.46 -8.39
N LEU A 27 -6.48 -8.55 -7.55
CA LEU A 27 -5.99 -7.19 -7.39
C LEU A 27 -5.60 -6.94 -5.94
N GLU A 28 -4.61 -6.08 -5.76
CA GLU A 28 -4.21 -5.54 -4.46
C GLU A 28 -3.98 -4.03 -4.56
N THR A 29 -3.94 -3.36 -3.41
CA THR A 29 -3.70 -1.92 -3.35
C THR A 29 -2.63 -1.55 -2.33
N GLU A 30 -1.79 -0.58 -2.65
CA GLU A 30 -0.78 -0.04 -1.75
C GLU A 30 -0.89 1.48 -1.63
N ILE A 31 -1.00 2.01 -0.41
CA ILE A 31 -0.91 3.46 -0.18
C ILE A 31 0.56 3.88 -0.22
N VAL A 32 0.89 4.80 -1.14
CA VAL A 32 2.26 5.30 -1.39
C VAL A 32 2.49 6.73 -0.92
N ALA A 33 1.42 7.48 -0.65
CA ALA A 33 1.50 8.81 -0.03
C ALA A 33 0.27 9.07 0.87
N LEU A 34 0.49 9.75 1.99
CA LEU A 34 -0.56 10.12 2.94
C LEU A 34 -0.52 11.62 3.27
N ASP A 35 -1.71 12.22 3.29
CA ASP A 35 -1.99 13.58 3.81
C ASP A 35 -1.06 14.66 3.27
N ARG A 36 -0.73 14.60 1.97
CA ARG A 36 0.03 15.65 1.32
C ARG A 36 -0.88 16.85 1.07
N ILE A 37 -0.58 17.97 1.69
CA ILE A 37 -1.39 19.18 1.53
C ILE A 37 -1.08 19.81 0.17
N VAL A 38 -2.06 19.78 -0.73
CA VAL A 38 -2.01 20.41 -2.05
C VAL A 38 -3.16 21.40 -2.16
N ALA A 39 -2.85 22.70 -2.28
CA ALA A 39 -3.84 23.77 -2.37
C ALA A 39 -4.95 23.71 -1.28
N GLY A 40 -4.60 23.29 -0.06
CA GLY A 40 -5.52 23.18 1.07
C GLY A 40 -6.28 21.85 1.16
N ARG A 41 -6.13 20.95 0.18
CA ARG A 41 -6.67 19.59 0.20
C ARG A 41 -5.62 18.62 0.74
N ALA A 42 -5.99 17.77 1.70
CA ALA A 42 -5.13 16.67 2.15
C ALA A 42 -5.26 15.50 1.18
N VAL A 43 -4.26 15.29 0.33
CA VAL A 43 -4.26 14.27 -0.74
C VAL A 43 -3.47 13.04 -0.30
N SER A 44 -4.06 11.87 -0.49
CA SER A 44 -3.43 10.56 -0.29
C SER A 44 -3.46 9.79 -1.61
N THR A 45 -2.44 8.97 -1.85
CA THR A 45 -2.22 8.27 -3.12
C THR A 45 -2.17 6.77 -2.90
N VAL A 46 -2.96 6.03 -3.68
CA VAL A 46 -2.97 4.57 -3.73
C VAL A 46 -2.50 4.08 -5.10
N ARG A 47 -1.77 2.98 -5.13
CA ARG A 47 -1.46 2.21 -6.33
C ARG A 47 -2.28 0.94 -6.34
N VAL A 48 -2.77 0.56 -7.52
CA VAL A 48 -3.51 -0.69 -7.74
C VAL A 48 -2.63 -1.61 -8.57
N PHE A 49 -2.50 -2.87 -8.15
CA PHE A 49 -1.71 -3.87 -8.83
C PHE A 49 -2.55 -5.11 -9.14
N ALA A 50 -2.25 -5.76 -10.26
CA ALA A 50 -2.63 -7.15 -10.49
C ALA A 50 -1.60 -8.07 -9.84
N THR A 51 -2.05 -9.10 -9.13
CA THR A 51 -1.17 -10.12 -8.54
C THR A 51 -1.00 -11.30 -9.48
N LEU A 52 0.24 -11.73 -9.68
CA LEU A 52 0.59 -12.88 -10.51
C LEU A 52 1.52 -13.81 -9.76
N SER A 53 1.05 -15.03 -9.50
CA SER A 53 1.76 -16.08 -8.77
C SER A 53 2.89 -16.73 -9.57
N ASP A 54 2.82 -16.72 -10.90
CA ASP A 54 3.91 -17.17 -11.78
C ASP A 54 4.78 -15.98 -12.25
N PRO A 55 6.07 -15.93 -11.88
CA PRO A 55 6.96 -14.85 -12.32
C PRO A 55 7.21 -14.83 -13.84
N ALA A 56 6.89 -15.92 -14.56
CA ALA A 56 6.98 -15.98 -16.02
C ALA A 56 5.68 -15.53 -16.72
N ALA A 57 4.58 -15.36 -15.99
CA ALA A 57 3.35 -14.83 -16.53
C ALA A 57 3.47 -13.33 -16.85
N GLN A 58 2.58 -12.85 -17.71
CA GLN A 58 2.52 -11.48 -18.17
C GLN A 58 1.12 -10.94 -18.00
N LEU A 59 1.02 -9.70 -17.50
CA LEU A 59 -0.16 -8.88 -17.71
C LEU A 59 0.11 -8.00 -18.93
N ASN A 60 -0.75 -8.06 -19.94
CA ASN A 60 -0.55 -7.32 -21.18
C ASN A 60 -1.55 -6.18 -21.36
N ALA A 61 -2.77 -6.30 -20.82
CA ALA A 61 -3.78 -5.26 -20.99
C ALA A 61 -4.79 -5.21 -19.84
N VAL A 62 -5.34 -4.02 -19.64
CA VAL A 62 -6.56 -3.80 -18.86
C VAL A 62 -7.60 -3.18 -19.80
N TYR A 63 -8.79 -3.76 -19.85
CA TYR A 63 -9.76 -3.41 -20.88
C TYR A 63 -11.21 -3.43 -20.39
N GLY A 64 -12.09 -2.77 -21.12
CA GLY A 64 -13.54 -2.87 -21.00
C GLY A 64 -14.16 -3.26 -22.35
N ASP A 65 -15.20 -4.08 -22.32
CA ASP A 65 -16.00 -4.45 -23.48
C ASP A 65 -17.51 -4.23 -23.23
N SER A 66 -18.35 -4.46 -24.23
CA SER A 66 -19.80 -4.20 -24.14
C SER A 66 -20.53 -5.08 -23.14
N THR A 67 -19.93 -6.20 -22.75
CA THR A 67 -20.45 -7.16 -21.76
C THR A 67 -19.82 -6.88 -20.40
N ASP A 68 -18.50 -6.71 -20.40
CA ASP A 68 -17.66 -6.61 -19.21
C ASP A 68 -17.08 -5.19 -19.14
N LEU A 69 -17.82 -4.27 -18.53
CA LEU A 69 -17.40 -2.88 -18.39
C LEU A 69 -16.15 -2.75 -17.52
N LEU A 70 -15.27 -1.83 -17.91
CA LEU A 70 -14.21 -1.33 -17.04
C LEU A 70 -14.69 -0.06 -16.34
N GLY A 71 -14.51 0.00 -15.02
CA GLY A 71 -14.86 1.16 -14.20
C GLY A 71 -13.83 1.45 -13.11
N VAL A 72 -13.50 2.72 -12.90
CA VAL A 72 -12.71 3.24 -11.77
C VAL A 72 -13.37 4.52 -11.27
N GLN A 73 -13.61 4.62 -9.96
CA GLN A 73 -14.34 5.71 -9.35
C GLN A 73 -13.86 6.00 -7.92
N THR A 74 -14.31 7.12 -7.36
CA THR A 74 -14.05 7.50 -5.97
C THR A 74 -15.29 8.08 -5.29
N THR A 75 -15.33 8.00 -3.96
CA THR A 75 -16.31 8.70 -3.13
C THR A 75 -16.00 10.19 -2.96
N ASP A 76 -14.80 10.62 -3.35
CA ASP A 76 -14.37 12.00 -3.18
C ASP A 76 -15.18 12.98 -4.03
N SER A 77 -15.88 13.90 -3.38
CA SER A 77 -16.63 14.98 -4.03
C SER A 77 -15.75 15.95 -4.85
N LEU A 78 -14.45 16.03 -4.55
CA LEU A 78 -13.46 16.79 -5.30
C LEU A 78 -12.79 15.97 -6.41
N GLY A 79 -13.17 14.70 -6.57
CA GLY A 79 -12.70 13.83 -7.64
C GLY A 79 -11.23 13.39 -7.51
N PHE A 80 -10.71 12.68 -8.51
CA PHE A 80 -9.29 12.35 -8.55
C PHE A 80 -8.43 13.60 -8.69
N TYR A 81 -7.31 13.66 -7.95
CA TYR A 81 -6.33 14.72 -8.10
C TYR A 81 -5.56 14.55 -9.41
N GLN A 82 -5.48 15.64 -10.18
CA GLN A 82 -4.78 15.74 -11.46
C GLN A 82 -3.77 16.89 -11.40
N ASN A 83 -2.55 16.64 -11.85
CA ASN A 83 -1.49 17.63 -11.95
C ASN A 83 -1.36 18.15 -13.38
N VAL A 84 -1.09 19.44 -13.54
CA VAL A 84 -0.97 20.07 -14.87
C VAL A 84 0.22 19.56 -15.69
N LEU A 85 1.24 18.98 -15.05
CA LEU A 85 2.38 18.33 -15.70
C LEU A 85 2.19 16.82 -15.86
N GLY A 86 1.02 16.31 -15.46
CA GLY A 86 0.63 14.91 -15.49
C GLY A 86 0.11 14.45 -16.86
N GLY A 87 -0.56 13.31 -16.85
CA GLY A 87 -1.21 12.76 -18.05
C GLY A 87 -2.00 11.49 -17.76
N ASP A 88 -2.73 11.02 -18.77
CA ASP A 88 -3.66 9.89 -18.65
C ASP A 88 -2.97 8.59 -18.20
N THR A 89 -1.75 8.40 -18.69
CA THR A 89 -0.99 7.15 -18.54
C THR A 89 0.39 7.39 -17.95
N SER A 90 0.94 6.36 -17.31
CA SER A 90 2.33 6.32 -16.84
C SER A 90 3.34 6.71 -17.92
N ALA A 91 3.08 6.41 -19.20
CA ALA A 91 3.95 6.74 -20.32
C ALA A 91 4.08 8.26 -20.58
N GLN A 92 3.16 9.06 -20.03
CA GLN A 92 3.19 10.53 -20.14
C GLN A 92 3.83 11.20 -18.90
N ILE A 93 4.12 10.44 -17.84
CA ILE A 93 4.73 10.99 -16.63
C ILE A 93 6.22 11.17 -16.85
N ASN A 94 6.68 12.43 -16.86
CA ASN A 94 8.09 12.76 -17.01
C ASN A 94 8.74 13.01 -15.63
N PRO A 95 9.70 12.19 -15.17
CA PRO A 95 10.34 12.36 -13.88
C PRO A 95 11.08 13.69 -13.68
N ALA A 96 11.50 14.36 -14.77
CA ALA A 96 12.09 15.70 -14.68
C ALA A 96 11.10 16.72 -14.10
N GLY A 97 9.80 16.51 -14.32
CA GLY A 97 8.72 17.36 -13.81
C GLY A 97 8.65 17.40 -12.28
N TYR A 98 9.14 16.38 -11.57
CA TYR A 98 9.16 16.37 -10.10
C TYR A 98 10.02 17.49 -9.49
N THR A 99 10.98 18.03 -10.24
CA THR A 99 11.80 19.17 -9.80
C THR A 99 11.12 20.52 -10.02
N ILE A 100 10.12 20.56 -10.91
CA ILE A 100 9.36 21.77 -11.26
C ILE A 100 8.14 21.86 -10.35
N ASP A 101 7.37 20.78 -10.26
CA ASP A 101 6.27 20.61 -9.31
C ASP A 101 6.40 19.24 -8.61
N PRO A 102 6.84 19.21 -7.34
CA PRO A 102 6.91 17.97 -6.57
C PRO A 102 5.57 17.25 -6.43
N ASN A 103 4.43 17.96 -6.56
CA ASN A 103 3.09 17.36 -6.46
C ASN A 103 2.70 16.55 -7.70
N LEU A 104 3.48 16.59 -8.79
CA LEU A 104 3.33 15.66 -9.92
C LEU A 104 3.43 14.19 -9.46
N ARG A 105 4.13 13.92 -8.35
CA ARG A 105 4.20 12.57 -7.75
C ARG A 105 2.84 12.05 -7.28
N LEU A 106 1.88 12.94 -7.06
CA LEU A 106 0.53 12.64 -6.60
C LEU A 106 -0.45 12.57 -7.77
N ASP A 107 -0.02 12.81 -9.01
CA ASP A 107 -0.91 12.73 -10.17
C ASP A 107 -1.60 11.35 -10.30
N SER A 108 -2.81 11.34 -10.85
CA SER A 108 -3.61 10.12 -11.05
C SER A 108 -3.53 9.68 -12.51
N TRP A 109 -3.12 8.44 -12.75
CA TRP A 109 -2.87 7.89 -14.09
C TRP A 109 -3.03 6.36 -14.12
N VAL A 110 -3.29 5.81 -15.30
CA VAL A 110 -3.30 4.36 -15.52
C VAL A 110 -1.95 3.83 -15.99
N ALA A 111 -1.70 2.54 -15.79
CA ALA A 111 -0.39 1.94 -15.94
C ALA A 111 -0.45 0.51 -16.49
N LEU A 112 0.70 0.04 -16.95
CA LEU A 112 0.97 -1.37 -17.14
C LEU A 112 2.45 -1.62 -16.78
N GLY A 113 2.69 -1.92 -15.50
CA GLY A 113 4.00 -2.22 -14.92
C GLY A 113 4.89 -1.00 -14.63
N SER A 114 5.05 -0.12 -15.60
CA SER A 114 5.89 1.08 -15.49
C SER A 114 5.19 2.22 -14.75
N GLN A 115 5.96 3.07 -14.07
CA GLN A 115 5.44 4.21 -13.30
C GLN A 115 5.70 5.59 -13.95
N ASP A 116 6.51 5.62 -15.00
CA ASP A 116 6.88 6.84 -15.71
C ASP A 116 7.26 6.52 -17.17
N MET A 117 7.64 7.54 -17.93
CA MET A 117 7.94 7.41 -19.37
C MET A 117 9.25 6.66 -19.70
N ILE A 118 10.12 6.37 -18.72
CA ILE A 118 11.45 5.80 -18.98
C ILE A 118 11.31 4.29 -19.26
N GLY A 119 11.57 3.89 -20.51
CA GLY A 119 11.45 2.48 -20.92
C GLY A 119 10.01 1.97 -20.97
N ASN A 120 9.05 2.90 -21.04
CA ASN A 120 7.62 2.61 -21.06
C ASN A 120 7.09 2.80 -22.48
N THR A 121 6.55 1.72 -23.05
CA THR A 121 6.00 1.71 -24.43
C THR A 121 4.50 1.45 -24.44
N MET A 122 3.86 1.66 -23.29
CA MET A 122 2.43 1.50 -23.10
C MET A 122 1.62 2.34 -24.09
N LEU A 123 0.52 1.77 -24.56
CA LEU A 123 -0.43 2.38 -25.46
C LEU A 123 -1.83 2.30 -24.86
N ASN A 124 -2.73 3.14 -25.36
CA ASN A 124 -4.16 3.05 -25.07
C ASN A 124 -4.96 3.30 -26.34
N ILE A 125 -6.14 2.68 -26.43
CA ILE A 125 -7.08 2.80 -27.55
C ILE A 125 -8.50 2.78 -26.98
N GLY A 126 -9.34 3.73 -27.40
CA GLY A 126 -10.78 3.70 -27.11
C GLY A 126 -11.18 4.07 -25.67
N VAL A 127 -10.24 4.54 -24.84
CA VAL A 127 -10.54 5.05 -23.50
C VAL A 127 -10.72 6.57 -23.57
N ASP A 128 -11.82 7.09 -23.03
CA ASP A 128 -12.02 8.53 -22.84
C ASP A 128 -11.55 8.94 -21.44
N PHE A 129 -10.41 9.63 -21.37
CA PHE A 129 -9.85 10.15 -20.12
C PHE A 129 -10.33 11.57 -19.79
N GLY A 130 -11.13 12.22 -20.64
CA GLY A 130 -11.63 13.59 -20.40
C GLY A 130 -12.32 13.75 -19.05
N PRO A 131 -13.29 12.88 -18.69
CA PRO A 131 -13.90 12.88 -17.36
C PRO A 131 -12.88 12.66 -16.24
N PHE A 132 -11.95 11.71 -16.41
CA PHE A 132 -10.91 11.41 -15.42
C PHE A 132 -9.97 12.58 -15.15
N ASN A 133 -9.56 13.29 -16.19
CA ASN A 133 -8.70 14.46 -16.11
C ASN A 133 -9.41 15.71 -15.55
N SER A 134 -10.73 15.65 -15.41
CA SER A 134 -11.54 16.67 -14.73
C SER A 134 -12.03 16.21 -13.35
N GLY A 135 -11.43 15.15 -12.79
CA GLY A 135 -11.70 14.61 -11.46
C GLY A 135 -12.77 13.51 -11.43
N GLY A 136 -13.43 13.21 -12.55
CA GLY A 136 -14.40 12.13 -12.66
C GLY A 136 -13.76 10.72 -12.69
N GLY A 137 -14.58 9.69 -12.81
CA GLY A 137 -14.12 8.32 -12.97
C GLY A 137 -13.66 7.98 -14.40
N ILE A 138 -13.13 6.76 -14.56
CA ILE A 138 -12.92 6.12 -15.85
C ILE A 138 -14.03 5.10 -16.03
N VAL A 139 -14.75 5.15 -17.15
CA VAL A 139 -15.70 4.11 -17.55
C VAL A 139 -15.53 3.84 -19.04
N THR A 140 -15.33 2.58 -19.43
CA THR A 140 -15.26 2.21 -20.84
C THR A 140 -15.84 0.82 -21.09
N ASN A 141 -16.44 0.68 -22.28
CA ASN A 141 -17.04 -0.56 -22.78
C ASN A 141 -16.43 -1.00 -24.12
N ASN A 142 -15.34 -0.36 -24.53
CA ASN A 142 -14.65 -0.62 -25.80
C ASN A 142 -13.19 -0.14 -25.80
N GLY A 143 -12.66 0.15 -24.62
CA GLY A 143 -11.36 0.78 -24.42
C GLY A 143 -10.37 -0.15 -23.74
N VAL A 144 -9.10 0.05 -24.04
CA VAL A 144 -8.00 -0.74 -23.51
C VAL A 144 -6.78 0.14 -23.31
N TRP A 145 -6.02 -0.14 -22.26
CA TRP A 145 -4.63 0.28 -22.16
C TRP A 145 -3.76 -0.97 -21.98
N PHE A 146 -2.62 -0.97 -22.66
CA PHE A 146 -1.83 -2.19 -22.83
C PHE A 146 -0.35 -1.87 -23.00
N GLU A 147 0.46 -2.87 -22.72
CA GLU A 147 1.89 -2.87 -23.02
C GLU A 147 2.19 -3.94 -24.05
N ILE A 148 3.21 -3.71 -24.87
CA ILE A 148 3.62 -4.67 -25.90
C ILE A 148 4.01 -5.98 -25.22
N PRO A 149 3.48 -7.14 -25.66
CA PRO A 149 3.83 -8.42 -25.09
C PRO A 149 5.34 -8.67 -25.07
N PHE A 150 5.81 -9.36 -24.03
CA PHE A 150 7.20 -9.74 -23.81
C PHE A 150 8.18 -8.56 -23.58
N SER A 151 7.67 -7.36 -23.28
CA SER A 151 8.49 -6.25 -22.79
C SER A 151 8.68 -6.32 -21.26
N PRO A 152 9.75 -5.73 -20.68
CA PRO A 152 9.96 -5.80 -19.23
C PRO A 152 8.77 -5.39 -18.34
N PRO A 153 7.98 -4.34 -18.66
CA PRO A 153 6.88 -3.90 -17.79
C PRO A 153 5.70 -4.89 -17.66
N CYS A 154 5.52 -5.81 -18.61
CA CYS A 154 4.42 -6.77 -18.54
C CYS A 154 4.65 -7.91 -17.52
N TYR A 155 5.89 -8.10 -17.04
CA TYR A 155 6.24 -9.14 -16.08
C TYR A 155 6.08 -8.65 -14.63
N PRO A 156 5.64 -9.52 -13.71
CA PRO A 156 5.47 -9.15 -12.31
C PRO A 156 6.80 -8.87 -11.62
N VAL A 157 6.86 -7.75 -10.90
CA VAL A 157 7.95 -7.44 -9.96
C VAL A 157 7.43 -7.71 -8.55
N ALA A 158 8.10 -8.60 -7.82
CA ALA A 158 7.62 -9.09 -6.52
C ALA A 158 6.18 -9.65 -6.58
N GLY A 159 5.84 -10.35 -7.67
CA GLY A 159 4.55 -11.02 -7.86
C GLY A 159 3.41 -10.08 -8.28
N ARG A 160 3.70 -8.84 -8.69
CA ARG A 160 2.69 -7.81 -8.95
C ARG A 160 3.00 -6.99 -10.19
N VAL A 161 1.97 -6.51 -10.89
CA VAL A 161 2.09 -5.56 -12.01
C VAL A 161 1.21 -4.34 -11.73
N LEU A 162 1.79 -3.14 -11.79
CA LEU A 162 1.09 -1.88 -11.55
C LEU A 162 0.06 -1.61 -12.66
N ILE A 163 -1.18 -1.27 -12.30
CA ILE A 163 -2.23 -0.94 -13.28
C ILE A 163 -2.77 0.49 -13.16
N ALA A 164 -2.58 1.14 -12.00
CA ALA A 164 -2.95 2.54 -11.82
C ALA A 164 -2.28 3.15 -10.58
N GLN A 165 -2.09 4.47 -10.61
CA GLN A 165 -1.88 5.32 -9.44
C GLN A 165 -3.05 6.30 -9.34
N LEU A 166 -3.69 6.39 -8.18
CA LEU A 166 -4.92 7.14 -7.98
C LEU A 166 -4.81 7.96 -6.70
N SER A 167 -5.08 9.25 -6.80
CA SER A 167 -5.00 10.17 -5.66
C SER A 167 -6.32 10.85 -5.39
N VAL A 168 -6.71 10.85 -4.11
CA VAL A 168 -7.98 11.41 -3.63
C VAL A 168 -7.76 12.14 -2.31
N THR A 169 -8.79 12.80 -1.79
CA THR A 169 -8.79 13.37 -0.45
C THR A 169 -8.61 12.24 0.55
N SER A 170 -7.74 12.46 1.53
CA SER A 170 -7.43 11.46 2.53
C SER A 170 -8.68 11.07 3.32
N GLY A 171 -8.92 9.76 3.42
CA GLY A 171 -10.13 9.19 4.02
C GLY A 171 -11.24 8.87 3.01
N GLU A 172 -11.05 9.20 1.73
CA GLU A 172 -11.98 8.80 0.67
C GLU A 172 -11.68 7.40 0.16
N THR A 173 -12.68 6.76 -0.44
CA THR A 173 -12.55 5.43 -1.04
C THR A 173 -12.31 5.54 -2.54
N VAL A 174 -11.39 4.74 -3.05
CA VAL A 174 -11.23 4.44 -4.48
C VAL A 174 -11.73 3.03 -4.73
N SER A 175 -12.50 2.83 -5.79
CA SER A 175 -13.02 1.50 -6.15
C SER A 175 -13.15 1.33 -7.66
N GLY A 176 -13.25 0.10 -8.10
CA GLY A 176 -13.43 -0.19 -9.52
C GLY A 176 -13.66 -1.66 -9.81
N THR A 177 -13.87 -1.95 -11.09
CA THR A 177 -13.96 -3.29 -11.65
C THR A 177 -13.24 -3.28 -12.99
N VAL A 178 -12.31 -4.21 -13.18
CA VAL A 178 -11.45 -4.26 -14.37
C VAL A 178 -11.42 -5.66 -14.97
N ASN A 179 -11.10 -5.74 -16.26
CA ASN A 179 -10.77 -6.99 -16.93
C ASN A 179 -9.28 -6.99 -17.28
N LEU A 180 -8.63 -8.13 -17.09
CA LEU A 180 -7.18 -8.30 -17.21
C LEU A 180 -6.89 -9.36 -18.27
N PHE A 181 -6.10 -8.98 -19.27
CA PHE A 181 -5.64 -9.88 -20.31
C PHE A 181 -4.12 -10.06 -20.23
N GLY A 182 -3.67 -11.29 -20.40
CA GLY A 182 -2.28 -11.67 -20.22
C GLY A 182 -1.91 -13.00 -20.85
N LYS A 183 -0.74 -13.50 -20.47
CA LYS A 183 -0.24 -14.83 -20.86
C LYS A 183 0.43 -15.52 -19.70
N ASP A 184 0.32 -16.84 -19.63
CA ASP A 184 1.14 -17.65 -18.72
C ASP A 184 2.59 -17.76 -19.20
N GLY A 185 3.46 -18.34 -18.37
CA GLY A 185 4.85 -18.63 -18.73
C GLY A 185 5.03 -19.58 -19.93
N ALA A 186 3.97 -20.30 -20.34
CA ALA A 186 3.94 -21.15 -21.54
C ALA A 186 3.36 -20.43 -22.78
N GLY A 187 2.88 -19.19 -22.65
CA GLY A 187 2.26 -18.40 -23.70
C GLY A 187 0.75 -18.60 -23.89
N THR A 188 0.10 -19.43 -23.07
CA THR A 188 -1.36 -19.60 -23.01
C THR A 188 -2.01 -18.30 -22.58
N THR A 189 -3.12 -17.93 -23.22
CA THR A 189 -3.86 -16.72 -22.87
C THR A 189 -4.48 -16.82 -21.47
N LEU A 190 -4.32 -15.75 -20.70
CA LEU A 190 -5.04 -15.49 -19.46
C LEU A 190 -6.03 -14.35 -19.74
N ASP A 191 -7.32 -14.58 -19.48
CA ASP A 191 -8.36 -13.55 -19.60
C ASP A 191 -9.26 -13.65 -18.37
N VAL A 192 -9.07 -12.72 -17.44
CA VAL A 192 -9.78 -12.70 -16.16
C VAL A 192 -10.60 -11.42 -16.09
N LYS A 193 -11.91 -11.58 -15.97
CA LYS A 193 -12.87 -10.50 -16.13
C LYS A 193 -13.53 -10.12 -14.82
N GLN A 194 -14.02 -8.89 -14.76
CA GLN A 194 -14.84 -8.33 -13.69
C GLN A 194 -14.19 -8.48 -12.30
N ILE A 195 -12.88 -8.23 -12.19
CA ILE A 195 -12.19 -8.26 -10.91
C ILE A 195 -12.42 -6.92 -10.19
N PRO A 196 -13.07 -6.93 -9.00
CA PRO A 196 -13.30 -5.71 -8.24
C PRO A 196 -12.06 -5.34 -7.41
N PHE A 197 -11.94 -4.06 -7.09
CA PHE A 197 -11.09 -3.58 -6.00
C PHE A 197 -11.77 -2.42 -5.25
N SER A 198 -11.41 -2.26 -3.99
CA SER A 198 -11.82 -1.12 -3.17
C SER A 198 -10.74 -0.85 -2.13
N ALA A 199 -10.37 0.42 -1.97
CA ALA A 199 -9.39 0.85 -1.00
C ALA A 199 -9.84 2.15 -0.34
N LEU A 200 -9.85 2.17 0.99
CA LEU A 200 -9.90 3.41 1.76
C LEU A 200 -8.52 4.08 1.65
N VAL A 201 -8.45 5.24 0.99
CA VAL A 201 -7.21 5.94 0.70
C VAL A 201 -6.98 7.03 1.75
N GLY A 202 -6.34 6.64 2.84
CA GLY A 202 -6.04 7.53 3.96
C GLY A 202 -5.41 6.80 5.12
N PRO A 203 -5.16 7.50 6.24
CA PRO A 203 -4.72 6.84 7.45
C PRO A 203 -5.83 5.91 7.98
N VAL A 204 -5.44 4.75 8.49
CA VAL A 204 -6.31 3.85 9.25
C VAL A 204 -6.12 4.09 10.74
N GLY A 205 -7.16 3.77 11.52
CA GLY A 205 -7.18 4.00 12.96
C GLY A 205 -7.50 5.45 13.35
N GLN A 206 -7.55 5.67 14.65
CA GLN A 206 -7.89 6.95 15.26
C GLN A 206 -6.66 7.54 15.94
N ASN A 207 -6.30 8.75 15.54
CA ASN A 207 -5.25 9.51 16.20
C ASN A 207 -5.70 9.94 17.60
N TYR A 208 -4.81 9.84 18.58
CA TYR A 208 -5.00 10.32 19.94
C TYR A 208 -3.66 10.75 20.53
N CYS A 209 -3.65 11.34 21.73
CA CYS A 209 -2.42 11.86 22.34
C CYS A 209 -1.72 12.93 21.47
N GLY A 210 -2.50 13.65 20.66
CA GLY A 210 -2.05 14.74 19.81
C GLY A 210 -2.59 16.11 20.26
N PRO A 211 -1.90 17.22 19.91
CA PRO A 211 -0.56 17.23 19.34
C PRO A 211 0.50 16.76 20.34
N ALA A 212 1.58 16.18 19.83
CA ALA A 212 2.72 15.77 20.63
C ALA A 212 3.53 16.98 21.09
N ASN A 213 4.42 16.75 22.06
CA ASN A 213 5.32 17.79 22.53
C ASN A 213 6.28 18.20 21.41
N LEU A 214 6.48 19.51 21.24
CA LEU A 214 7.33 20.04 20.17
C LEU A 214 8.75 19.49 20.28
N ASN A 215 9.28 19.03 19.14
CA ASN A 215 10.64 18.52 19.04
C ASN A 215 11.63 19.62 18.65
N SER A 216 12.92 19.29 18.54
CA SER A 216 13.98 20.25 18.18
C SER A 216 13.83 20.96 16.83
N SER A 217 12.98 20.48 15.93
CA SER A 217 12.62 21.20 14.69
C SER A 217 11.53 22.27 14.88
N GLY A 218 10.92 22.34 16.07
CA GLY A 218 9.77 23.20 16.36
C GLY A 218 8.42 22.58 15.96
N MET A 219 8.41 21.36 15.44
CA MET A 219 7.21 20.65 15.00
C MET A 219 6.73 19.64 16.06
N SER A 220 5.44 19.31 16.02
CA SER A 220 4.86 18.17 16.75
C SER A 220 5.00 16.93 15.88
N ALA A 221 5.83 15.96 16.28
CA ALA A 221 5.96 14.72 15.53
C ALA A 221 4.63 13.95 15.47
N ARG A 222 4.29 13.41 14.30
CA ARG A 222 2.98 12.80 14.02
C ARG A 222 3.15 11.37 13.52
N LEU A 223 2.28 10.48 13.97
CA LEU A 223 2.15 9.09 13.56
C LEU A 223 0.85 8.88 12.78
N ARG A 224 0.96 8.09 11.72
CA ARG A 224 -0.18 7.57 10.94
C ARG A 224 0.01 6.08 10.73
N ALA A 225 -1.10 5.36 10.65
CA ALA A 225 -1.13 3.99 10.17
C ALA A 225 -1.82 3.96 8.80
N SER A 226 -1.45 3.03 7.93
CA SER A 226 -2.10 2.79 6.64
C SER A 226 -1.98 1.33 6.23
N GLY A 227 -2.78 0.91 5.25
CA GLY A 227 -2.81 -0.48 4.77
C GLY A 227 -4.05 -1.21 5.27
N SER A 228 -3.92 -2.50 5.55
CA SER A 228 -5.02 -3.34 5.98
C SER A 228 -5.31 -3.19 7.47
N THR A 229 -6.59 -3.33 7.84
CA THR A 229 -7.03 -3.51 9.23
C THR A 229 -7.43 -4.96 9.50
N LEU A 230 -7.20 -5.88 8.57
CA LEU A 230 -7.44 -7.30 8.82
C LEU A 230 -6.36 -7.86 9.74
N ALA A 231 -6.78 -8.62 10.74
CA ALA A 231 -5.84 -9.25 11.67
C ALA A 231 -4.92 -10.25 10.95
N GLY A 232 -3.60 -10.13 11.14
CA GLY A 232 -2.60 -10.97 10.49
C GLY A 232 -1.96 -10.35 9.25
N ASP A 233 -2.57 -9.30 8.68
CA ASP A 233 -1.98 -8.54 7.58
C ASP A 233 -0.91 -7.55 8.08
N SER A 234 -0.01 -7.14 7.19
CA SER A 234 0.96 -6.09 7.50
C SER A 234 0.29 -4.71 7.67
N LEU A 235 0.61 -4.03 8.77
CA LEU A 235 0.21 -2.63 9.00
C LEU A 235 1.39 -1.70 8.77
N ARG A 236 1.24 -0.70 7.89
CA ARG A 236 2.30 0.29 7.65
C ARG A 236 2.16 1.46 8.63
N LEU A 237 3.20 1.74 9.41
CA LEU A 237 3.29 2.90 10.30
C LEU A 237 4.23 3.94 9.71
N ILE A 238 3.79 5.20 9.74
CA ILE A 238 4.48 6.34 9.14
C ILE A 238 4.56 7.44 10.18
N ALA A 239 5.75 7.70 10.70
CA ALA A 239 6.03 8.84 11.57
C ALA A 239 6.68 9.97 10.75
N ASP A 240 6.14 11.18 10.79
CA ASP A 240 6.69 12.37 10.11
C ASP A 240 6.82 13.57 11.06
N GLN A 241 7.34 14.68 10.53
CA GLN A 241 7.67 15.89 11.29
C GLN A 241 8.69 15.62 12.40
N LEU A 242 9.54 14.61 12.23
CA LEU A 242 10.65 14.30 13.11
C LEU A 242 11.83 15.23 12.83
N PRO A 243 12.71 15.51 13.82
CA PRO A 243 13.99 16.13 13.53
C PRO A 243 14.78 15.25 12.56
N LEU A 244 15.53 15.88 11.66
CA LEU A 244 16.26 15.17 10.61
C LEU A 244 17.37 14.28 11.19
N GLN A 245 17.63 13.16 10.52
CA GLN A 245 18.73 12.21 10.83
C GLN A 245 18.71 11.64 12.25
N GLN A 246 17.54 11.56 12.90
CA GLN A 246 17.38 10.99 14.23
C GLN A 246 16.94 9.53 14.17
N PHE A 247 17.41 8.75 15.15
CA PHE A 247 16.96 7.37 15.31
C PHE A 247 15.70 7.29 16.15
N GLY A 248 14.81 6.35 15.81
CA GLY A 248 13.59 6.06 16.54
C GLY A 248 13.10 4.64 16.29
N TYR A 249 12.20 4.17 17.14
CA TYR A 249 11.53 2.88 16.98
C TYR A 249 10.09 2.96 17.45
N PHE A 250 9.25 2.11 16.90
CA PHE A 250 7.83 2.06 17.19
C PHE A 250 7.55 1.22 18.44
N LEU A 251 6.46 1.58 19.09
CA LEU A 251 5.90 0.93 20.26
C LEU A 251 4.49 0.47 19.92
N ALA A 252 4.07 -0.65 20.49
CA ALA A 252 2.71 -1.15 20.33
C ALA A 252 2.15 -1.65 21.69
N SER A 253 0.87 -1.42 21.95
CA SER A 253 0.18 -1.96 23.14
C SER A 253 -1.33 -2.04 22.92
N GLN A 254 -1.98 -3.03 23.52
CA GLN A 254 -3.44 -3.11 23.57
C GLN A 254 -4.06 -2.10 24.57
N THR A 255 -3.25 -1.53 25.46
CA THR A 255 -3.74 -0.63 26.51
C THR A 255 -3.26 0.80 26.24
N GLN A 256 -4.18 1.75 26.26
CA GLN A 256 -3.84 3.17 26.31
C GLN A 256 -3.36 3.55 27.71
N GLY A 257 -2.43 4.49 27.79
CA GLY A 257 -1.91 5.01 29.05
C GLY A 257 -1.51 6.46 28.92
N PHE A 258 -0.99 7.04 29.98
CA PHE A 258 -0.34 8.34 29.93
C PHE A 258 0.74 8.41 31.02
N VAL A 259 2.00 8.45 30.60
CA VAL A 259 3.12 8.71 31.50
C VAL A 259 3.89 9.91 30.96
N PRO A 260 3.88 11.04 31.68
CA PRO A 260 4.63 12.22 31.25
C PRO A 260 6.12 12.01 31.45
N ASN A 261 6.91 12.52 30.51
CA ASN A 261 8.38 12.57 30.57
C ASN A 261 9.09 11.25 30.96
N PRO A 262 8.72 10.09 30.37
CA PRO A 262 9.25 8.82 30.79
C PRO A 262 10.76 8.75 30.52
N GLY A 263 11.54 8.33 31.53
CA GLY A 263 13.00 8.19 31.40
C GLY A 263 13.74 9.48 31.04
N GLY A 264 13.18 10.65 31.39
CA GLY A 264 13.75 11.97 31.06
C GLY A 264 13.46 12.44 29.64
N SER A 265 12.54 11.79 28.94
CA SER A 265 12.00 12.28 27.66
C SER A 265 11.31 13.63 27.82
N GLN A 266 11.34 14.46 26.79
CA GLN A 266 10.49 15.64 26.71
C GLN A 266 9.05 15.30 26.34
N GLY A 267 8.82 14.21 25.63
CA GLY A 267 7.49 13.77 25.23
C GLY A 267 6.78 12.94 26.29
N ASN A 268 5.56 12.52 25.98
CA ASN A 268 4.74 11.67 26.84
C ASN A 268 4.51 10.32 26.14
N ILE A 269 4.60 9.23 26.89
CA ILE A 269 4.16 7.93 26.36
C ILE A 269 2.68 7.76 26.63
N CYS A 270 1.93 7.43 25.59
CA CYS A 270 0.47 7.29 25.63
C CYS A 270 -0.01 5.84 25.51
N LEU A 271 0.91 4.92 25.76
CA LEU A 271 0.70 3.48 25.82
C LEU A 271 0.83 3.02 27.27
N GLY A 272 0.01 2.06 27.68
CA GLY A 272 0.02 1.43 29.01
C GLY A 272 0.19 -0.08 28.91
N GLY A 273 0.06 -0.77 30.05
CA GLY A 273 0.12 -2.23 30.12
C GLY A 273 1.44 -2.79 29.60
N THR A 274 1.37 -3.93 28.89
CA THR A 274 2.53 -4.56 28.25
C THR A 274 2.81 -3.87 26.91
N ILE A 275 3.95 -3.20 26.81
CA ILE A 275 4.35 -2.43 25.63
C ILE A 275 5.40 -3.20 24.83
N ALA A 276 5.04 -3.60 23.61
CA ALA A 276 5.97 -4.16 22.64
C ALA A 276 6.89 -3.06 22.10
N ARG A 277 8.15 -3.40 21.86
CA ARG A 277 9.13 -2.49 21.27
C ARG A 277 9.66 -3.10 19.98
N LEU A 278 9.42 -2.41 18.87
CA LEU A 278 9.82 -2.86 17.53
C LEU A 278 11.29 -2.48 17.28
N VAL A 279 12.19 -2.87 18.20
CA VAL A 279 13.62 -2.47 18.18
C VAL A 279 14.41 -3.10 17.05
N SER A 280 13.96 -4.24 16.52
CA SER A 280 14.48 -4.85 15.29
C SER A 280 14.22 -3.97 14.06
N GLN A 281 13.26 -3.04 14.16
CA GLN A 281 12.87 -2.11 13.10
C GLN A 281 13.28 -0.67 13.46
N LEU A 282 14.48 -0.53 14.08
CA LEU A 282 15.08 0.78 14.35
C LEU A 282 15.24 1.56 13.03
N GLY A 283 14.61 2.72 12.96
CA GLY A 283 14.66 3.59 11.78
C GLY A 283 15.48 4.85 12.00
N ASN A 284 15.91 5.46 10.90
CA ASN A 284 16.50 6.81 10.88
C ASN A 284 15.57 7.74 10.09
N SER A 285 15.26 8.92 10.65
CA SER A 285 14.33 9.87 10.04
C SER A 285 14.83 10.50 8.74
N GLY A 286 16.12 10.33 8.42
CA GLY A 286 16.70 10.75 7.16
C GLY A 286 16.55 12.25 6.87
N PRO A 287 16.70 12.65 5.59
CA PRO A 287 16.55 14.04 5.17
C PRO A 287 15.08 14.50 5.10
N MET A 288 14.11 13.57 5.12
CA MET A 288 12.68 13.88 5.05
C MET A 288 12.01 13.99 6.42
N GLY A 289 12.73 13.74 7.52
CA GLY A 289 12.17 13.77 8.86
C GLY A 289 11.09 12.70 9.07
N GLN A 290 11.27 11.53 8.45
CA GLN A 290 10.26 10.47 8.38
C GLN A 290 10.86 9.10 8.68
N ILE A 291 10.18 8.30 9.50
CA ILE A 291 10.46 6.88 9.70
C ILE A 291 9.22 6.08 9.27
N VAL A 292 9.43 5.05 8.45
CA VAL A 292 8.37 4.16 7.95
C VAL A 292 8.73 2.72 8.27
N VAL A 293 7.75 1.94 8.72
CA VAL A 293 7.89 0.51 9.01
C VAL A 293 6.63 -0.24 8.62
N ASP A 294 6.78 -1.47 8.14
CA ASP A 294 5.70 -2.42 8.01
C ASP A 294 5.72 -3.36 9.23
N VAL A 295 4.65 -3.36 10.00
CA VAL A 295 4.49 -4.16 11.20
C VAL A 295 3.83 -5.48 10.83
N ASP A 296 4.50 -6.58 11.13
CA ASP A 296 3.91 -7.92 11.05
C ASP A 296 2.94 -8.10 12.23
N THR A 297 1.65 -8.00 11.95
CA THR A 297 0.61 -8.14 12.98
C THR A 297 0.36 -9.59 13.38
N SER A 298 0.92 -10.56 12.66
CA SER A 298 0.89 -11.98 13.05
C SER A 298 1.91 -12.29 14.16
N ALA A 299 2.87 -11.40 14.41
CA ALA A 299 3.95 -11.62 15.37
C ALA A 299 4.44 -10.31 16.02
N ILE A 300 3.54 -9.59 16.71
CA ILE A 300 3.94 -8.42 17.51
C ILE A 300 5.02 -8.84 18.53
N PRO A 301 6.16 -8.12 18.64
CA PRO A 301 7.33 -8.57 19.38
C PRO A 301 7.19 -8.39 20.90
N LEU A 302 6.23 -9.09 21.48
CA LEU A 302 6.13 -9.39 22.90
C LEU A 302 6.92 -10.67 23.23
N SER A 303 6.99 -11.02 24.51
CA SER A 303 7.63 -12.27 24.97
C SER A 303 6.60 -13.12 25.71
N PRO A 304 6.02 -14.15 25.06
CA PRO A 304 6.23 -14.57 23.66
C PRO A 304 5.60 -13.62 22.63
N PRO A 305 5.96 -13.72 21.32
CA PRO A 305 5.30 -12.95 20.27
C PRO A 305 3.79 -13.20 20.25
N VAL A 306 3.02 -12.15 19.96
CA VAL A 306 1.55 -12.20 19.98
C VAL A 306 1.01 -11.82 18.61
N ALA A 307 0.14 -12.65 18.07
CA ALA A 307 -0.64 -12.34 16.87
C ALA A 307 -1.84 -11.46 17.26
N VAL A 308 -2.02 -10.34 16.56
CA VAL A 308 -3.25 -9.52 16.65
C VAL A 308 -4.45 -10.39 16.25
N GLN A 309 -5.53 -10.29 17.02
CA GLN A 309 -6.77 -11.01 16.73
C GLN A 309 -7.87 -10.07 16.20
N PRO A 310 -8.81 -10.57 15.38
CA PRO A 310 -10.00 -9.83 14.99
C PRO A 310 -10.77 -9.29 16.21
N GLY A 311 -11.20 -8.04 16.12
CA GLY A 311 -11.89 -7.31 17.19
C GLY A 311 -10.96 -6.64 18.22
N GLU A 312 -9.65 -6.89 18.18
CA GLU A 312 -8.70 -6.21 19.07
C GLU A 312 -8.37 -4.80 18.59
N THR A 313 -8.14 -3.89 19.55
CA THR A 313 -7.55 -2.58 19.28
C THR A 313 -6.11 -2.56 19.76
N TRP A 314 -5.19 -2.22 18.85
CA TRP A 314 -3.79 -1.97 19.16
C TRP A 314 -3.45 -0.50 18.98
N ASN A 315 -2.65 0.02 19.90
CA ASN A 315 -2.23 1.41 19.95
C ASN A 315 -0.74 1.48 19.63
N PHE A 316 -0.37 2.42 18.76
CA PHE A 316 0.98 2.60 18.29
C PHE A 316 1.48 4.01 18.60
N GLN A 317 2.75 4.12 18.92
CA GLN A 317 3.45 5.39 19.13
C GLN A 317 4.91 5.23 18.73
N LEU A 318 5.59 6.28 18.25
CA LEU A 318 7.03 6.22 17.99
C LEU A 318 7.80 7.00 19.05
N TRP A 319 8.83 6.37 19.60
CA TRP A 319 9.88 7.03 20.38
C TRP A 319 11.04 7.42 19.46
N PHE A 320 11.60 8.61 19.63
CA PHE A 320 12.75 9.06 18.85
C PHE A 320 13.75 9.88 19.67
N ARG A 321 15.00 9.90 19.21
CA ARG A 321 16.03 10.79 19.74
C ARG A 321 15.74 12.23 19.37
N ASP A 322 15.94 13.13 20.32
CA ASP A 322 15.71 14.56 20.13
C ASP A 322 16.80 15.38 20.81
N LYS A 323 16.86 16.67 20.50
CA LYS A 323 17.85 17.59 21.07
C LYS A 323 17.26 18.99 21.31
N ASN A 324 16.61 19.20 22.44
CA ASN A 324 15.99 20.49 22.77
C ASN A 324 16.08 20.78 24.29
N PRO A 325 16.87 21.78 24.76
CA PRO A 325 18.07 22.32 24.11
C PRO A 325 19.26 21.34 24.19
N GLY A 326 19.20 20.35 25.09
CA GLY A 326 20.20 19.29 25.27
C GLY A 326 19.76 17.93 24.69
N ARG A 327 20.62 16.91 24.77
CA ARG A 327 20.27 15.56 24.31
C ARG A 327 19.11 15.00 25.13
N THR A 328 18.08 14.52 24.45
CA THR A 328 16.89 13.94 25.08
C THR A 328 16.23 12.95 24.11
N SER A 329 14.96 12.63 24.36
CA SER A 329 14.11 11.90 23.45
C SER A 329 12.70 12.48 23.51
N ASN A 330 11.89 12.16 22.51
CA ASN A 330 10.52 12.63 22.42
C ASN A 330 9.65 11.52 21.78
N PHE A 331 8.34 11.76 21.75
CA PHE A 331 7.36 10.82 21.21
C PHE A 331 6.49 11.52 20.16
N THR A 332 5.99 10.76 19.21
CA THR A 332 4.88 11.19 18.36
C THR A 332 3.59 11.27 19.17
N ASP A 333 2.51 11.76 18.55
CA ASP A 333 1.16 11.36 18.95
C ASP A 333 0.97 9.83 18.75
N ALA A 334 -0.19 9.32 19.08
CA ALA A 334 -0.48 7.89 19.04
C ALA A 334 -1.64 7.58 18.10
N VAL A 335 -1.69 6.35 17.58
CA VAL A 335 -2.78 5.88 16.71
C VAL A 335 -3.34 4.59 17.27
N ALA A 336 -4.67 4.54 17.44
CA ALA A 336 -5.40 3.34 17.83
C ALA A 336 -6.02 2.68 16.58
N VAL A 337 -5.64 1.45 16.26
CA VAL A 337 -6.18 0.69 15.13
C VAL A 337 -6.99 -0.48 15.68
N THR A 338 -8.27 -0.54 15.30
CA THR A 338 -9.13 -1.71 15.55
C THR A 338 -9.03 -2.65 14.35
N PHE A 339 -8.72 -3.91 14.62
CA PHE A 339 -8.54 -4.93 13.61
C PHE A 339 -9.82 -5.75 13.43
N ASN A 340 -10.11 -6.16 12.19
CA ASN A 340 -11.27 -6.96 11.82
C ASN A 340 -10.88 -8.33 11.28
#